data_AF-A0A2W6TBK7-F1
#
_entry.id   AF-A0A2W6TBK7-F1
#
_cell.length_a   1.000
_cell.length_b   1.000
_cell.length_c   1.000
_cell.angle_alpha   90.00
_cell.angle_beta   90.00
_cell.angle_gamma   90.00
#
_symmetry.space_group_name_H-M   'P 1'
#
loop_
_entity.id
_entity.type
_entity.pdbx_description
1 polymer ?
#
loop_
_entity_poly.entity_id
_entity_poly.type
_entity_poly.pdbx_seq_one_letter_code
_entity_poly.pdbx_strand_id
1 'polypeptide(L)'
;MSDNNENQRVEILNTLDQFGYMNRAEKNNSSSAFIDVIYNRLQKDFPHLNVLKSHHFGGYEFDILIEKEDGKSIIVETMSKEKYSGNLGYLEDVHKEKIVRNTGSEYVRIWSQNCWQNLDAEIQKIHKKIS
;
A
#
# COMPACT_ATOMS: atom_id res chain seq x y z
N MET A 1 -28.45 19.72 -17.65
CA MET A 1 -27.09 19.28 -18.01
C MET A 1 -26.33 18.76 -16.79
N SER A 2 -26.89 17.76 -16.10
CA SER A 2 -26.27 17.08 -14.94
C SER A 2 -25.86 15.65 -15.26
N ASP A 3 -26.52 15.01 -16.23
CA ASP A 3 -26.40 13.57 -16.50
C ASP A 3 -25.05 13.18 -17.12
N ASN A 4 -24.38 14.12 -17.79
CA ASN A 4 -23.09 13.86 -18.43
C ASN A 4 -21.96 13.63 -17.40
N ASN A 5 -22.03 14.27 -16.23
CA ASN A 5 -21.06 14.07 -15.15
C ASN A 5 -21.28 12.77 -14.40
N GLU A 6 -22.55 12.36 -14.21
CA GLU A 6 -22.88 11.08 -13.55
C GLU A 6 -22.47 9.90 -14.43
N ASN A 7 -22.72 9.96 -15.74
CA ASN A 7 -22.33 8.90 -16.65
C ASN A 7 -20.80 8.73 -16.72
N GLN A 8 -20.04 9.83 -16.77
CA GLN A 8 -18.57 9.79 -16.73
C GLN A 8 -18.05 9.26 -15.39
N ARG A 9 -18.68 9.64 -14.28
CA ARG A 9 -18.34 9.12 -12.95
C ARG A 9 -18.55 7.61 -12.86
N VAL A 10 -19.69 7.12 -13.36
CA VAL A 10 -20.02 5.68 -13.39
C VAL A 10 -19.05 4.92 -14.29
N GLU A 11 -18.66 5.48 -15.43
CA GLU A 11 -17.69 4.88 -16.34
C GLU A 11 -16.30 4.77 -15.70
N ILE A 12 -15.85 5.80 -14.99
CA ILE A 12 -14.60 5.78 -14.22
C ILE A 12 -14.67 4.74 -13.10
N LEU A 13 -15.78 4.67 -12.36
CA LEU A 13 -15.96 3.68 -11.29
C LEU A 13 -15.95 2.25 -11.83
N ASN A 14 -16.66 1.98 -12.93
CA ASN A 14 -16.68 0.66 -13.56
C ASN A 14 -15.31 0.26 -14.10
N THR A 15 -14.57 1.22 -14.65
CA THR A 15 -13.18 1.03 -15.10
C THR A 15 -12.29 0.65 -13.91
N LEU A 16 -12.33 1.42 -12.82
CA LEU A 16 -11.56 1.13 -11.61
C LEU A 16 -11.91 -0.22 -11.00
N ASP A 17 -13.19 -0.58 -10.98
CA ASP A 17 -13.66 -1.86 -10.48
C ASP A 17 -13.11 -3.00 -11.34
N GLN A 18 -13.33 -2.94 -12.67
CA GLN A 18 -12.84 -3.94 -13.62
C GLN A 18 -11.31 -4.15 -13.54
N PHE A 19 -10.52 -3.07 -13.50
CA PHE A 19 -9.07 -3.17 -13.45
C PHE A 19 -8.52 -3.50 -12.05
N GLY A 20 -9.25 -3.14 -10.99
CA GLY A 20 -8.92 -3.54 -9.61
C GLY A 20 -9.05 -5.05 -9.39
N TYR A 21 -9.93 -5.74 -10.12
CA TYR A 21 -10.01 -7.20 -10.10
C TYR A 21 -8.94 -7.88 -10.98
N MET A 22 -8.55 -7.29 -12.11
CA MET A 22 -7.54 -7.90 -13.00
C MET A 22 -6.12 -7.90 -12.41
N ASN A 23 -5.75 -6.90 -11.62
CA ASN A 23 -4.44 -6.85 -10.94
C ASN A 23 -4.31 -7.81 -9.74
N ARG A 24 -5.39 -8.52 -9.35
CA ARG A 24 -5.32 -9.60 -8.34
C ARG A 24 -4.70 -10.88 -8.89
N ALA A 25 -4.65 -11.04 -10.21
CA ALA A 25 -4.00 -12.17 -10.85
C ALA A 25 -2.48 -11.93 -10.86
N GLU A 26 -1.78 -12.71 -10.02
CA GLU A 26 -0.32 -12.85 -9.94
C GLU A 26 0.43 -11.83 -9.06
N LYS A 27 0.18 -11.91 -7.74
CA LYS A 27 1.21 -11.53 -6.75
C LYS A 27 2.39 -12.51 -6.93
N ASN A 28 3.36 -12.14 -7.76
CA ASN A 28 4.55 -12.95 -8.05
C ASN A 28 5.24 -13.40 -6.74
N ASN A 29 5.71 -14.65 -6.70
CA ASN A 29 6.37 -15.24 -5.51
C ASN A 29 7.50 -14.36 -4.93
N SER A 30 8.23 -13.63 -5.79
CA SER A 30 9.28 -12.69 -5.39
C SER A 30 8.76 -11.48 -4.61
N SER A 31 7.57 -10.98 -4.96
CA SER A 31 6.93 -9.86 -4.25
C SER A 31 6.47 -10.29 -2.86
N SER A 32 5.90 -11.50 -2.75
CA SER A 32 5.56 -12.09 -1.45
C SER A 32 6.80 -12.24 -0.55
N ALA A 33 7.90 -12.76 -1.09
CA ALA A 33 9.14 -12.93 -0.33
C ALA A 33 9.72 -11.60 0.16
N PHE A 34 9.64 -10.54 -0.65
CA PHE A 34 10.09 -9.21 -0.22
C PHE A 34 9.20 -8.63 0.89
N ILE A 35 7.87 -8.75 0.77
CA ILE A 35 6.94 -8.36 1.83
C ILE A 35 7.26 -9.09 3.13
N ASP A 36 7.56 -10.39 3.06
CA ASP A 36 7.92 -11.19 4.24
C ASP A 36 9.20 -10.67 4.94
N VAL A 37 10.19 -10.22 4.19
CA VAL A 37 11.41 -9.61 4.77
C VAL A 37 11.06 -8.34 5.55
N ILE A 38 10.27 -7.45 4.97
CA ILE A 38 9.84 -6.20 5.63
C ILE A 38 8.99 -6.53 6.86
N TYR A 39 8.00 -7.40 6.71
CA TYR A 39 7.11 -7.83 7.79
C TYR A 39 7.88 -8.42 8.98
N ASN A 40 8.78 -9.39 8.73
CA ASN A 40 9.57 -10.02 9.78
C ASN A 40 10.48 -9.00 10.49
N ARG A 41 11.04 -8.04 9.76
CA ARG A 41 11.84 -6.97 10.37
C ARG A 41 10.99 -6.06 11.26
N LEU A 42 9.80 -5.68 10.81
CA LEU A 42 8.87 -4.85 11.59
C LEU A 42 8.38 -5.55 12.86
N GLN A 43 8.05 -6.85 12.79
CA GLN A 43 7.68 -7.61 13.99
C GLN A 43 8.82 -7.67 15.01
N LYS A 44 10.07 -7.77 14.55
CA LYS A 44 11.25 -7.77 15.43
C LYS A 44 11.50 -6.40 16.06
N ASP A 45 11.37 -5.34 15.27
CA ASP A 45 11.62 -3.96 15.72
C ASP A 45 10.50 -3.46 16.65
N PHE A 46 9.26 -3.92 16.45
CA PHE A 46 8.07 -3.47 17.18
C PHE A 46 7.22 -4.64 17.72
N PRO A 47 7.74 -5.47 18.64
CA PRO A 47 7.08 -6.70 19.09
C PRO A 47 5.78 -6.47 19.90
N HIS A 48 5.52 -5.23 20.32
CA HIS A 48 4.33 -4.83 21.07
C HIS A 48 3.18 -4.34 20.18
N LEU A 49 3.45 -4.03 18.90
CA LEU A 49 2.44 -3.54 17.96
C LEU A 49 1.83 -4.70 17.18
N ASN A 50 0.56 -4.56 16.81
CA ASN A 50 -0.08 -5.49 15.90
C ASN A 50 0.33 -5.16 14.45
N VAL A 51 0.98 -6.11 13.78
CA VAL A 51 1.45 -5.99 12.40
C VAL A 51 0.77 -7.08 11.57
N LEU A 52 0.06 -6.69 10.51
CA LEU A 52 -0.74 -7.59 9.67
C LEU A 52 -0.32 -7.47 8.21
N LYS A 53 -0.30 -8.59 7.47
CA LYS A 53 -0.11 -8.58 6.00
C LYS A 53 -1.46 -8.61 5.28
N SER A 54 -1.49 -8.17 4.03
CA SER A 54 -2.65 -8.28 3.12
C SER A 54 -3.94 -7.69 3.74
N HIS A 55 -3.81 -6.49 4.29
CA HIS A 55 -4.92 -5.78 4.92
C HIS A 55 -5.87 -5.22 3.87
N HIS A 56 -7.17 -5.49 3.99
CA HIS A 56 -8.18 -5.06 3.02
C HIS A 56 -8.92 -3.82 3.51
N PHE A 57 -8.88 -2.73 2.73
CA PHE A 57 -9.55 -1.48 3.06
C PHE A 57 -9.82 -0.62 1.81
N GLY A 58 -10.94 0.10 1.76
CA GLY A 58 -11.22 1.09 0.70
C GLY A 58 -11.24 0.53 -0.72
N GLY A 59 -11.55 -0.76 -0.89
CA GLY A 59 -11.52 -1.45 -2.20
C GLY A 59 -10.17 -2.01 -2.62
N TYR A 60 -9.14 -1.91 -1.76
CA TYR A 60 -7.77 -2.35 -2.05
C TYR A 60 -7.27 -3.37 -1.03
N GLU A 61 -6.30 -4.19 -1.44
CA GLU A 61 -5.41 -4.91 -0.54
C GLU A 61 -4.12 -4.08 -0.36
N PHE A 62 -3.70 -3.91 0.89
CA PHE A 62 -2.46 -3.28 1.30
C PHE A 62 -1.48 -4.32 1.84
N ASP A 63 -0.19 -4.16 1.53
CA ASP A 63 0.84 -5.14 1.80
C ASP A 63 1.02 -5.38 3.30
N ILE A 64 1.19 -4.31 4.09
CA ILE A 64 1.36 -4.39 5.54
C ILE A 64 0.58 -3.26 6.24
N LEU A 65 -0.09 -3.60 7.34
CA LEU A 65 -0.70 -2.69 8.29
C LEU A 65 0.04 -2.78 9.63
N ILE A 66 0.29 -1.63 10.25
CA ILE A 66 0.78 -1.51 11.64
C ILE A 66 -0.27 -0.72 12.43
N GLU A 67 -0.84 -1.33 13.46
CA GLU A 67 -1.78 -0.66 14.36
C GLU A 67 -1.00 -0.03 15.52
N LYS A 68 -1.22 1.26 15.76
CA LYS A 68 -0.65 1.99 16.90
C LYS A 68 -1.62 1.94 18.07
N GLU A 69 -1.09 2.10 19.29
CA GLU A 69 -1.88 2.14 20.51
C GLU A 69 -2.84 3.35 20.58
N ASP A 70 -2.55 4.43 19.85
CA ASP A 70 -3.38 5.64 19.76
C ASP A 70 -4.60 5.50 18.83
N GLY A 71 -4.83 4.30 18.29
CA GLY A 71 -5.92 4.00 17.36
C GLY A 71 -5.66 4.45 15.92
N LYS A 72 -4.51 5.07 15.62
CA LYS A 72 -4.08 5.32 14.25
C LYS A 72 -3.34 4.11 13.69
N SER A 73 -3.15 4.11 12.38
CA SER A 73 -2.38 3.06 11.72
C SER A 73 -1.38 3.59 10.72
N ILE A 74 -0.43 2.74 10.38
CA ILE A 74 0.54 2.96 9.31
C ILE A 74 0.33 1.85 8.30
N ILE A 75 0.02 2.24 7.06
CA ILE A 75 0.03 1.35 5.91
C ILE A 75 1.41 1.42 5.28
N VAL A 76 2.01 0.26 5.04
CA VAL A 76 3.30 0.13 4.37
C VAL A 76 3.08 -0.64 3.07
N GLU A 77 3.29 0.03 1.94
CA GLU A 77 3.21 -0.56 0.61
C GLU A 77 4.61 -0.83 0.07
N THR A 78 4.82 -2.04 -0.45
CA THR A 78 6.04 -2.40 -1.16
C THR A 78 5.91 -1.98 -2.62
N MET A 79 6.93 -1.28 -3.09
CA MET A 79 6.99 -0.69 -4.41
C MET A 79 8.03 -1.40 -5.25
N SER A 80 7.73 -1.59 -6.53
CA SER A 80 8.69 -2.07 -7.50
C SER A 80 8.48 -1.33 -8.82
N LYS A 81 9.52 -1.29 -9.67
CA LYS A 81 9.39 -0.70 -11.01
C LYS A 81 8.32 -1.39 -11.84
N GLU A 82 8.14 -2.69 -11.65
CA GLU A 82 7.14 -3.50 -12.34
C GLU A 82 5.73 -3.12 -11.89
N LYS A 83 5.47 -2.99 -10.58
CA LYS A 83 4.20 -2.51 -10.00
C LYS A 83 3.85 -1.08 -10.46
N TYR A 84 4.88 -0.30 -10.80
CA TYR A 84 4.77 1.08 -11.30
C TYR A 84 4.93 1.23 -12.80
N SER A 85 4.99 0.13 -13.55
CA SER A 85 5.17 0.20 -14.99
C SER A 85 3.86 0.64 -15.64
N GLY A 86 3.80 1.91 -16.05
CA GLY A 86 2.66 2.52 -16.73
C GLY A 86 1.81 3.45 -15.85
N ASN A 87 0.93 4.21 -16.51
CA ASN A 87 0.13 5.26 -15.85
C ASN A 87 -0.86 4.71 -14.80
N LEU A 88 -1.35 3.48 -14.97
CA LEU A 88 -2.39 2.92 -14.11
C LEU A 88 -1.88 2.58 -12.71
N GLY A 89 -0.71 1.95 -12.58
CA GLY A 89 -0.13 1.59 -11.28
C GLY A 89 0.23 2.81 -10.43
N TYR A 90 0.71 3.88 -11.07
CA TYR A 90 0.96 5.15 -10.40
C TYR A 90 -0.34 5.80 -9.89
N LEU A 91 -1.38 5.86 -10.73
CA LEU A 91 -2.67 6.44 -10.34
C LEU A 91 -3.35 5.63 -9.22
N GLU A 92 -3.24 4.30 -9.26
CA GLU A 92 -3.75 3.41 -8.21
C GLU A 92 -3.06 3.72 -6.87
N ASP A 93 -1.73 3.81 -6.84
CA ASP A 93 -1.00 4.12 -5.62
C ASP A 93 -1.31 5.52 -5.05
N VAL A 94 -1.44 6.53 -5.92
CA VAL A 94 -1.85 7.88 -5.50
C VAL A 94 -3.25 7.85 -4.88
N HIS A 95 -4.16 7.07 -5.44
CA HIS A 95 -5.51 6.91 -4.89
C HIS A 95 -5.50 6.16 -3.55
N LYS A 96 -4.75 5.07 -3.45
CA LYS A 96 -4.48 4.33 -2.21
C LYS A 96 -3.99 5.25 -1.10
N GLU A 97 -2.97 6.07 -1.37
CA GLU A 97 -2.45 7.03 -0.39
C GLU A 97 -3.55 8.00 0.07
N LYS A 98 -4.33 8.56 -0.86
CA LYS A 98 -5.42 9.49 -0.52
C LYS A 98 -6.46 8.84 0.40
N ILE A 99 -6.87 7.61 0.10
CA ILE A 99 -7.84 6.86 0.91
C ILE A 99 -7.31 6.65 2.33
N VAL A 100 -6.06 6.19 2.47
CA VAL A 100 -5.45 5.94 3.79
C VAL A 100 -5.27 7.24 4.57
N ARG A 101 -4.80 8.31 3.94
CA ARG A 101 -4.61 9.59 4.64
C ARG A 101 -5.92 10.22 5.11
N ASN A 102 -7.03 9.99 4.40
CA ASN A 102 -8.34 10.48 4.80
C ASN A 102 -8.87 9.86 6.11
N THR A 103 -8.32 8.72 6.57
CA THR A 103 -8.65 8.12 7.87
C THR A 103 -7.80 8.68 9.01
N GLY A 104 -6.84 9.57 8.72
CA GLY A 104 -5.82 10.00 9.69
C GLY A 104 -4.67 9.01 9.86
N SER A 105 -4.64 7.93 9.05
CA SER A 105 -3.55 6.97 9.01
C SER A 105 -2.40 7.44 8.12
N GLU A 106 -1.20 6.91 8.35
CA GLU A 106 -0.02 7.19 7.55
C GLU A 106 0.14 6.18 6.43
N TYR A 107 0.68 6.64 5.30
CA TYR A 107 0.98 5.80 4.13
C TYR A 107 2.47 5.89 3.80
N VAL A 108 3.17 4.76 3.86
CA VAL A 108 4.61 4.66 3.67
C VAL A 108 4.92 3.74 2.49
N ARG A 109 5.73 4.23 1.56
CA ARG A 109 6.22 3.48 0.40
C ARG A 109 7.63 2.97 0.66
N ILE A 110 7.84 1.68 0.48
CA ILE A 110 9.14 1.02 0.60
C ILE A 110 9.55 0.48 -0.77
N TRP A 111 10.61 1.03 -1.35
CA TRP A 111 11.04 0.67 -2.70
C TRP A 111 11.98 -0.52 -2.67
N SER A 112 11.63 -1.61 -3.36
CA SER A 112 12.46 -2.82 -3.39
C SER A 112 13.87 -2.54 -3.89
N GLN A 113 14.03 -1.68 -4.90
CA GLN A 113 15.34 -1.27 -5.42
C GLN A 113 16.20 -0.58 -4.35
N ASN A 114 15.59 0.21 -3.47
CA ASN A 114 16.31 0.88 -2.39
C ASN A 114 16.65 -0.10 -1.27
N CYS A 115 15.76 -1.05 -0.96
CA CYS A 115 16.04 -2.08 0.05
C CYS A 115 17.21 -2.99 -0.33
N TRP A 116 17.42 -3.27 -1.62
CA TRP A 116 18.63 -3.97 -2.09
C TRP A 116 19.92 -3.20 -1.79
N GLN A 117 19.87 -1.87 -1.77
CA GLN A 117 21.03 -1.03 -1.46
C GLN A 117 21.20 -0.81 0.04
N ASN A 118 20.10 -0.49 0.74
CA ASN A 118 20.09 -0.19 2.15
C ASN A 118 18.68 -0.38 2.75
N LEU A 119 18.42 -1.61 3.22
CA LEU A 119 17.17 -1.95 3.88
C LEU A 119 16.91 -1.10 5.13
N ASP A 120 17.93 -0.87 5.96
CA ASP A 120 17.75 -0.13 7.21
C ASP A 120 17.28 1.30 6.94
N ALA A 121 17.81 1.98 5.92
CA ALA A 121 17.37 3.33 5.56
C ALA A 121 15.89 3.42 5.15
N GLU A 122 15.37 2.39 4.47
CA GLU A 122 13.95 2.32 4.11
C GLU A 122 13.09 2.02 5.34
N ILE A 123 13.50 1.08 6.20
CA ILE A 123 12.80 0.75 7.47
C ILE A 123 12.76 1.96 8.41
N GLN A 124 13.80 2.80 8.43
CA GLN A 124 13.82 4.03 9.23
C GLN A 124 12.72 5.02 8.87
N LYS A 125 12.15 4.96 7.65
CA LYS A 125 10.96 5.77 7.30
C LYS A 125 9.75 5.41 8.17
N ILE A 126 9.63 4.14 8.53
CA ILE A 126 8.52 3.61 9.34
C ILE A 126 8.79 3.93 10.82
N HIS A 127 10.02 3.75 11.30
CA HIS A 127 10.42 4.12 12.67
C HIS A 127 10.02 5.57 13.01
N LYS A 128 10.31 6.51 12.11
CA LYS A 128 9.95 7.94 12.26
C LYS A 128 8.45 8.23 12.37
N LYS A 129 7.58 7.27 12.04
CA LYS A 129 6.11 7.40 12.08
C LYS A 129 5.48 6.68 13.27
N ILE A 130 6.23 5.75 13.86
CA ILE A 130 5.85 5.03 15.08
C ILE A 130 6.19 5.87 16.31
N SER A 131 7.42 6.42 16.36
CA SER A 131 7.85 7.40 17.37
C SER A 131 6.97 8.64 17.38
#